data_AF-A0A7T8HIH9-F1
#
_entry.id   AF-A0A7T8HIH9-F1
#
_cell.length_a   1.000
_cell.length_b   1.000
_cell.length_c   1.000
_cell.angle_alpha   90.00
_cell.angle_beta   90.00
_cell.angle_gamma   90.00
#
_symmetry.space_group_name_H-M   'P 1'
#
loop_
_entity.id
_entity.type
_entity.pdbx_description
1 polymer ?
#
loop_
_entity_poly.entity_id
_entity_poly.type
_entity_poly.pdbx_seq_one_letter_code
_entity_poly.pdbx_strand_id
1 'polypeptide(L)'
;MSSELERRTAIIVALRCGRAPKEIIDFFKFPKATVYSIAKSFKESEDIEEGFLTPERKTPDRSQVRKRSADFIDRLQTMINDDPSVPISTLAERLNVHRTTVLHAIHEDLRCNSYVLRAHTSNLVQNWCLENLDMFWSKEFWPPSSPDLNPCDYYLWGVLEGTLTSVLTTLWTP
;
A
#
# COMPACT_ATOMS: atom_id res chain seq x y z
N MET A 1 23.36 8.42 6.93
CA MET A 1 22.57 9.63 6.61
C MET A 1 23.11 10.20 5.30
N SER A 2 22.27 10.69 4.40
CA SER A 2 22.75 11.23 3.11
C SER A 2 23.45 12.58 3.32
N SER A 3 24.60 12.80 2.69
CA SER A 3 25.37 14.05 2.78
C SER A 3 24.58 15.27 2.31
N GLU A 4 23.56 15.09 1.48
CA GLU A 4 22.64 16.16 1.11
C GLU A 4 21.74 16.58 2.28
N LEU A 5 21.20 15.63 3.04
CA LEU A 5 20.30 15.89 4.15
C LEU A 5 21.00 16.73 5.23
N GLU A 6 22.25 16.38 5.55
CA GLU A 6 23.09 17.12 6.50
C GLU A 6 23.31 18.57 6.07
N ARG A 7 23.59 18.81 4.78
CA ARG A 7 23.73 20.17 4.22
C ARG A 7 22.44 20.96 4.33
N ARG A 8 21.30 20.36 4.00
CA ARG A 8 19.98 21.02 4.10
C ARG A 8 19.65 21.38 5.55
N THR A 9 19.87 20.45 6.49
CA THR A 9 19.61 20.68 7.92
C THR A 9 20.50 21.79 8.47
N ALA A 10 21.79 21.82 8.15
CA ALA A 10 22.69 22.89 8.59
C ALA A 10 22.27 24.28 8.09
N ILE A 11 21.82 24.39 6.83
CA ILE A 11 21.32 25.65 6.27
C ILE A 11 20.04 26.10 6.98
N ILE A 12 19.09 25.20 7.22
CA ILE A 12 17.82 25.52 7.90
C ILE A 12 18.06 26.00 9.33
N VAL A 13 18.94 25.31 10.07
CA VAL A 13 19.29 25.70 11.45
C VAL A 13 19.95 27.09 11.47
N ALA A 14 20.88 27.36 10.54
CA ALA A 14 21.53 28.67 10.46
C ALA A 14 20.55 29.80 10.12
N LEU A 15 19.58 29.58 9.23
CA LEU A 15 18.53 30.53 8.92
C LEU A 15 17.62 30.81 10.12
N ARG A 16 17.24 29.78 10.88
CA ARG A 16 16.49 29.93 12.15
C ARG A 16 17.25 30.74 13.20
N CYS A 17 18.58 30.69 13.18
CA CYS A 17 19.43 31.53 14.02
C CYS A 17 19.62 32.96 13.45
N GLY A 18 18.89 33.35 12.42
CA GLY A 18 18.91 34.70 11.83
C GLY A 18 20.16 35.01 10.98
N ARG A 19 20.90 33.99 10.53
CA ARG A 19 22.11 34.18 9.71
C ARG A 19 21.77 34.50 8.26
N ALA A 20 22.51 35.43 7.66
CA ALA A 20 22.30 35.78 6.27
C ALA A 20 22.81 34.67 5.32
N PRO A 21 22.15 34.42 4.16
CA PRO A 21 22.59 33.39 3.21
C PRO A 21 24.06 33.53 2.76
N LYS A 22 24.58 34.77 2.72
CA LYS A 22 25.99 35.03 2.41
C LYS A 22 26.93 34.50 3.48
N GLU A 23 26.60 34.70 4.77
CA GLU A 23 27.38 34.17 5.90
C GLU A 23 27.39 32.65 5.91
N ILE A 24 26.26 32.02 5.55
CA ILE A 24 26.12 30.56 5.44
C ILE A 24 27.03 30.01 4.33
N ILE A 25 27.07 30.68 3.16
CA ILE A 25 27.96 30.31 2.06
C ILE A 25 29.42 30.45 2.48
N ASP A 26 29.77 31.57 3.12
CA ASP A 26 31.14 31.87 3.51
C ASP A 26 31.65 30.91 4.59
N PHE A 27 30.80 30.49 5.53
CA PHE A 27 31.15 29.56 6.61
C PHE A 27 31.19 28.10 6.15
N PHE A 28 30.10 27.59 5.57
CA PHE A 28 29.99 26.17 5.21
C PHE A 28 30.59 25.82 3.85
N LYS A 29 30.93 26.82 3.02
CA LYS A 29 31.41 26.65 1.64
C LYS A 29 30.45 25.83 0.76
N PHE A 30 29.15 25.89 1.06
CA PHE A 30 28.13 25.21 0.27
C PHE A 30 27.87 25.92 -1.07
N PRO A 31 27.40 25.21 -2.10
CA PRO A 31 27.05 25.82 -3.37
C PRO A 31 26.01 26.93 -3.19
N LYS A 32 26.29 28.11 -3.76
CA LYS A 32 25.40 29.29 -3.70
C LYS A 32 23.96 28.94 -4.10
N ALA A 33 23.79 28.17 -5.17
CA ALA A 33 22.46 27.77 -5.66
C ALA A 33 21.64 27.02 -4.60
N THR A 34 22.27 26.10 -3.87
CA THR A 34 21.62 25.32 -2.82
C THR A 34 21.18 26.21 -1.65
N VAL A 35 22.07 27.09 -1.18
CA VAL A 35 21.77 27.98 -0.04
C VAL A 35 20.64 28.94 -0.38
N TYR A 36 20.68 29.59 -1.55
CA TYR A 36 19.64 30.53 -1.95
C TYR A 36 18.30 29.84 -2.27
N SER A 37 18.32 28.63 -2.84
CA SER A 37 17.11 27.84 -3.07
C SER A 37 16.40 27.51 -1.74
N ILE A 38 17.16 27.07 -0.73
CA ILE A 38 16.61 26.75 0.59
C ILE A 38 16.18 28.01 1.34
N ALA A 39 16.96 29.09 1.29
CA ALA A 39 16.60 30.36 1.92
C ALA A 39 15.31 30.96 1.32
N LYS A 40 15.10 30.82 0.01
CA LYS A 40 13.86 31.21 -0.66
C LYS A 40 12.67 30.41 -0.12
N SER A 41 12.78 29.07 -0.11
CA SER A 41 11.71 28.22 0.42
C SER A 41 11.46 28.42 1.92
N PHE A 42 12.49 28.77 2.70
CA PHE A 42 12.37 29.07 4.13
C PHE A 42 11.59 30.37 4.36
N LYS A 43 11.92 31.43 3.63
CA LYS A 43 11.18 32.70 3.69
C LYS A 43 9.73 32.51 3.24
N GLU A 44 9.52 31.77 2.16
CA GLU A 44 8.20 31.39 1.68
C GLU A 44 7.40 30.60 2.72
N SER A 45 8.05 29.89 3.67
CA SER A 45 7.39 29.17 4.76
C SER A 45 7.14 30.00 6.03
N GLU A 46 8.03 30.95 6.35
CA GLU A 46 7.83 31.91 7.45
C GLU A 46 6.68 32.87 7.17
N ASP A 47 6.56 33.34 5.93
CA ASP A 47 5.47 34.22 5.48
C ASP A 47 4.08 33.56 5.63
N ILE A 48 4.03 32.23 5.81
CA ILE A 48 2.78 31.50 5.93
C ILE A 48 2.32 31.36 7.40
N GLU A 49 3.23 31.30 8.37
CA GLU A 49 2.89 31.15 9.80
C GLU A 49 2.08 32.34 10.37
N GLU A 50 2.15 33.52 9.73
CA GLU A 50 1.38 34.74 10.09
C GLU A 50 0.13 35.01 9.22
N GLY A 51 -0.22 34.13 8.27
CA GLY A 51 -1.36 34.35 7.38
C GLY A 51 -1.61 33.25 6.36
N PHE A 52 -1.94 32.03 6.79
CA PHE A 52 -2.19 30.91 5.89
C PHE A 52 -3.56 31.01 5.18
N LEU A 53 -3.55 31.40 3.91
CA LEU A 53 -4.21 30.68 2.79
C LEU A 53 -3.59 31.17 1.47
N THR A 54 -2.43 30.66 1.07
CA THR A 54 -2.06 30.72 -0.36
C THR A 54 -2.86 29.67 -1.11
N PRO A 55 -3.42 29.97 -2.29
CA PRO A 55 -4.27 29.04 -3.01
C PRO A 55 -3.44 27.83 -3.43
N GLU A 56 -3.95 26.65 -3.08
CA GLU A 56 -3.49 25.39 -3.62
C GLU A 56 -3.28 25.53 -5.12
N ARG A 57 -2.10 25.08 -5.59
CA ARG A 57 -1.83 24.98 -7.02
C ARG A 57 -3.01 24.21 -7.63
N LYS A 58 -3.74 24.81 -8.56
CA LYS A 58 -4.83 24.14 -9.29
C LYS A 58 -4.23 23.01 -10.11
N THR A 59 -3.98 21.88 -9.47
CA THR A 59 -3.76 20.62 -10.15
C THR A 59 -5.06 20.37 -10.92
N PRO A 60 -4.99 20.12 -12.23
CA PRO A 60 -6.20 19.76 -12.94
C PRO A 60 -6.77 18.54 -12.22
N ASP A 61 -8.01 18.67 -11.75
CA ASP A 61 -8.72 17.58 -11.10
C ASP A 61 -8.95 16.48 -12.15
N ARG A 62 -7.96 15.60 -12.27
CA ARG A 62 -8.02 14.44 -13.16
C ARG A 62 -9.02 13.41 -12.65
N SER A 63 -9.58 13.55 -11.43
CA SER A 63 -10.56 12.62 -10.89
C SER A 63 -11.87 12.66 -11.67
N GLN A 64 -12.27 13.82 -12.20
CA GLN A 64 -13.50 13.98 -12.98
C GLN A 64 -13.40 13.46 -14.42
N VAL A 65 -12.19 13.38 -14.99
CA VAL A 65 -11.96 12.94 -16.38
C VAL A 65 -11.55 11.47 -16.46
N ARG A 66 -11.18 10.85 -15.34
CA ARG A 66 -10.74 9.44 -15.32
C ARG A 66 -11.94 8.52 -15.39
N LYS A 67 -11.90 7.59 -16.36
CA LYS A 67 -12.83 6.44 -16.46
C LYS A 67 -12.87 5.57 -15.19
N ARG A 68 -11.91 5.74 -14.27
CA ARG A 68 -11.79 5.11 -12.95
C ARG A 68 -12.06 6.16 -11.87
N SER A 69 -13.30 6.61 -11.77
CA SER A 69 -13.75 7.54 -10.71
C SER A 69 -13.90 6.80 -9.37
N ALA A 70 -13.92 7.53 -8.26
CA ALA A 70 -14.10 6.92 -6.93
C ALA A 70 -15.42 6.15 -6.81
N ASP A 71 -16.52 6.70 -7.32
CA ASP A 71 -17.85 6.05 -7.35
C ASP A 71 -17.83 4.75 -8.18
N PHE A 72 -17.09 4.73 -9.29
CA PHE A 72 -16.91 3.51 -10.08
C PHE A 72 -16.16 2.42 -9.30
N ILE A 73 -15.07 2.79 -8.60
CA ILE A 73 -14.29 1.85 -7.78
C ILE A 73 -15.14 1.29 -6.64
N ASP A 74 -15.93 2.14 -5.98
CA ASP A 74 -16.80 1.75 -4.88
C ASP A 74 -17.90 0.75 -5.30
N ARG A 75 -18.55 1.01 -6.44
CA ARG A 75 -19.55 0.09 -7.02
C ARG A 75 -18.93 -1.24 -7.43
N LEU A 76 -17.75 -1.19 -8.05
CA LEU A 76 -17.01 -2.38 -8.43
C LEU A 76 -16.63 -3.21 -7.20
N GLN A 77 -16.13 -2.56 -6.15
CA GLN A 77 -15.79 -3.21 -4.88
C GLN A 77 -17.01 -3.86 -4.22
N THR A 78 -18.15 -3.18 -4.20
CA THR A 78 -19.41 -3.72 -3.67
C THR A 78 -19.80 -5.00 -4.42
N MET A 79 -19.78 -4.98 -5.76
CA MET A 79 -20.13 -6.16 -6.57
C MET A 79 -19.19 -7.37 -6.34
N ILE A 80 -17.89 -7.11 -6.12
CA ILE A 80 -16.92 -8.17 -5.85
C ILE A 80 -17.13 -8.76 -4.45
N ASN A 81 -17.45 -7.92 -3.47
CA ASN A 81 -17.72 -8.35 -2.10
C ASN A 81 -19.02 -9.15 -1.99
N ASP A 82 -20.05 -8.80 -2.77
CA ASP A 82 -21.34 -9.51 -2.78
C ASP A 82 -21.22 -10.92 -3.37
N ASP A 83 -20.51 -11.06 -4.49
CA ASP A 83 -20.22 -12.36 -5.10
C ASP A 83 -18.86 -12.33 -5.83
N PRO A 84 -17.81 -12.94 -5.26
CA PRO A 84 -16.47 -12.95 -5.86
C PRO A 84 -16.36 -13.89 -7.07
N SER A 85 -17.40 -14.70 -7.34
CA SER A 85 -17.41 -15.66 -8.46
C SER A 85 -17.90 -15.05 -9.77
N VAL A 86 -18.39 -13.80 -9.74
CA VAL A 86 -18.89 -13.12 -10.93
C VAL A 86 -17.74 -12.90 -11.92
N PRO A 87 -17.90 -13.33 -13.19
CA PRO A 87 -16.84 -13.14 -14.16
C PRO A 87 -16.68 -11.65 -14.50
N ILE A 88 -15.43 -11.25 -14.76
CA ILE A 88 -15.05 -9.87 -15.09
C ILE A 88 -15.86 -9.30 -16.27
N SER A 89 -16.27 -10.14 -17.23
CA SER A 89 -17.15 -9.75 -18.33
C SER A 89 -18.53 -9.29 -17.85
N THR A 90 -19.14 -10.00 -16.90
CA THR A 90 -20.44 -9.64 -16.33
C THR A 90 -20.35 -8.36 -15.49
N LEU A 91 -19.25 -8.17 -14.75
CA LEU A 91 -18.98 -6.89 -14.06
C LEU A 91 -18.88 -5.72 -15.07
N ALA A 92 -18.21 -5.95 -16.20
CA ALA A 92 -18.06 -4.96 -17.25
C ALA A 92 -19.39 -4.57 -17.90
N GLU A 93 -20.26 -5.54 -18.16
CA GLU A 93 -21.63 -5.30 -18.66
C GLU A 93 -22.47 -4.50 -17.65
N ARG A 94 -22.45 -4.91 -16.38
CA ARG A 94 -23.23 -4.24 -15.31
C ARG A 94 -22.77 -2.80 -15.06
N LEU A 95 -21.47 -2.55 -15.12
CA LEU A 95 -20.88 -1.22 -14.94
C LEU A 95 -20.83 -0.41 -16.24
N ASN A 96 -21.29 -0.98 -17.36
CA ASN A 96 -21.28 -0.38 -18.70
C ASN A 96 -19.89 0.18 -19.09
N VAL A 97 -18.84 -0.59 -18.82
CA VAL A 97 -17.45 -0.23 -19.12
C VAL A 97 -16.77 -1.37 -19.87
N HIS A 98 -15.68 -1.06 -20.57
CA HIS A 98 -14.93 -2.11 -21.26
C HIS A 98 -14.22 -3.03 -20.25
N ARG A 99 -14.16 -4.34 -20.56
CA ARG A 99 -13.52 -5.38 -19.74
C ARG A 99 -12.13 -5.00 -19.22
N THR A 100 -11.30 -4.38 -20.06
CA THR A 100 -9.94 -3.97 -19.64
C THR A 100 -9.94 -2.86 -18.60
N THR A 101 -10.95 -1.99 -18.59
CA THR A 101 -11.09 -0.93 -17.58
C THR A 101 -11.35 -1.53 -16.21
N VAL A 102 -12.24 -2.52 -16.16
CA VAL A 102 -12.53 -3.32 -14.96
C VAL A 102 -11.22 -3.99 -14.51
N LEU A 103 -10.57 -4.77 -15.38
CA LEU A 103 -9.32 -5.46 -15.06
C LEU A 103 -8.23 -4.53 -14.45
N HIS A 104 -7.97 -3.38 -15.08
CA HIS A 104 -7.00 -2.41 -14.55
C HIS A 104 -7.44 -1.82 -13.22
N ALA A 105 -8.70 -1.46 -13.09
CA ALA A 105 -9.22 -0.90 -11.85
C ALA A 105 -8.96 -1.82 -10.67
N ILE A 106 -8.96 -3.12 -10.93
CA ILE A 106 -8.82 -4.06 -9.84
C ILE A 106 -7.37 -4.36 -9.55
N HIS A 107 -6.55 -4.59 -10.57
CA HIS A 107 -5.13 -4.85 -10.33
C HIS A 107 -4.42 -3.61 -9.77
N GLU A 108 -4.81 -2.41 -10.23
CA GLU A 108 -4.15 -1.18 -9.83
C GLU A 108 -4.81 -0.51 -8.62
N ASP A 109 -6.13 -0.30 -8.65
CA ASP A 109 -6.82 0.49 -7.61
C ASP A 109 -7.26 -0.37 -6.43
N LEU A 110 -7.88 -1.54 -6.69
CA LEU A 110 -8.28 -2.48 -5.62
C LEU A 110 -7.16 -3.42 -5.19
N ARG A 111 -6.07 -3.50 -5.96
CA ARG A 111 -4.92 -4.40 -5.78
C ARG A 111 -5.27 -5.89 -5.61
N CYS A 112 -6.37 -6.36 -6.20
CA CYS A 112 -6.68 -7.79 -6.21
C CYS A 112 -5.91 -8.47 -7.36
N ASN A 113 -4.63 -8.75 -7.13
CA ASN A 113 -3.71 -9.32 -8.13
C ASN A 113 -3.99 -10.79 -8.48
N SER A 114 -4.76 -11.49 -7.63
CA SER A 114 -5.38 -12.76 -7.95
C SER A 114 -6.87 -12.54 -7.87
N TYR A 115 -7.50 -12.32 -9.02
CA TYR A 115 -8.93 -12.09 -9.10
C TYR A 115 -9.78 -13.22 -8.53
N VAL A 116 -9.17 -14.36 -8.22
CA VAL A 116 -9.85 -15.40 -7.48
C VAL A 116 -8.80 -16.05 -6.59
N LEU A 117 -8.62 -15.55 -5.37
CA LEU A 117 -8.16 -16.41 -4.27
C LEU A 117 -9.31 -17.36 -3.94
N ARG A 118 -9.54 -18.27 -4.88
CA ARG A 118 -10.59 -19.28 -4.79
C ARG A 118 -10.14 -20.22 -3.69
N ALA A 119 -10.94 -20.36 -2.64
CA ALA A 119 -10.82 -21.53 -1.78
C ALA A 119 -10.75 -22.78 -2.68
N HIS A 120 -9.80 -23.67 -2.41
CA HIS A 120 -9.54 -24.82 -3.29
C HIS A 120 -10.84 -25.61 -3.51
N THR A 121 -11.35 -25.65 -4.75
CA THR A 121 -12.67 -26.23 -5.03
C THR A 121 -12.65 -27.75 -5.22
N SER A 122 -11.47 -28.36 -5.21
CA SER A 122 -11.33 -29.81 -5.37
C SER A 122 -11.91 -30.53 -4.16
N ASN A 123 -12.99 -31.28 -4.38
CA ASN A 123 -13.63 -32.07 -3.32
C ASN A 123 -12.66 -33.07 -2.69
N LEU A 124 -11.72 -33.63 -3.46
CA LEU A 124 -10.72 -34.56 -2.96
C LEU A 124 -9.83 -33.89 -1.88
N VAL A 125 -9.36 -32.67 -2.15
CA VAL A 125 -8.50 -31.93 -1.22
C VAL A 125 -9.30 -31.40 -0.03
N GLN A 126 -10.51 -30.89 -0.27
CA GLN A 126 -11.42 -30.41 0.78
C GLN A 126 -11.78 -31.54 1.76
N ASN A 127 -12.12 -32.73 1.25
CA ASN A 127 -12.43 -33.89 2.09
C ASN A 127 -11.21 -34.35 2.88
N TRP A 128 -10.04 -34.44 2.23
CA TRP A 128 -8.81 -34.79 2.94
C TRP A 128 -8.50 -33.79 4.05
N CYS A 129 -8.62 -32.50 3.79
CA CYS A 129 -8.41 -31.46 4.80
C CYS A 129 -9.44 -31.54 5.94
N LEU A 130 -10.73 -31.75 5.65
CA LEU A 130 -11.76 -31.97 6.67
C LEU A 130 -11.47 -33.18 7.55
N GLU A 131 -10.95 -34.26 6.97
CA GLU A 131 -10.65 -35.50 7.69
C GLU A 131 -9.37 -35.42 8.53
N ASN A 132 -8.42 -34.56 8.16
CA ASN A 132 -7.06 -34.55 8.74
C ASN A 132 -6.73 -33.28 9.53
N LEU A 133 -7.53 -32.21 9.44
CA LEU A 133 -7.25 -30.92 10.08
C LEU A 133 -8.43 -30.50 10.96
N ASP A 134 -8.16 -30.38 12.26
CA ASP A 134 -9.17 -30.14 13.30
C ASP A 134 -9.84 -28.75 13.21
N MET A 135 -9.21 -27.80 12.50
CA MET A 135 -9.72 -26.42 12.30
C MET A 135 -9.85 -26.04 10.83
N PHE A 136 -10.17 -26.99 9.95
CA PHE A 136 -10.37 -26.69 8.54
C PHE A 136 -11.71 -25.97 8.29
N TRP A 137 -11.64 -24.83 7.61
CA TRP A 137 -12.81 -24.15 7.08
C TRP A 137 -13.08 -24.60 5.65
N SER A 138 -14.31 -25.07 5.42
CA SER A 138 -14.74 -25.44 4.06
C SER A 138 -14.77 -24.20 3.16
N LYS A 139 -14.71 -24.43 1.85
CA LYS A 139 -14.73 -23.32 0.86
C LYS A 139 -15.92 -22.37 1.01
N GLU A 140 -17.03 -22.84 1.58
CA GLU A 140 -18.25 -22.06 1.83
C GLU A 140 -18.10 -21.05 2.97
N PHE A 141 -17.13 -21.25 3.88
CA PHE A 141 -16.92 -20.39 5.04
C PHE A 141 -15.82 -19.33 4.82
N TRP A 142 -15.05 -19.44 3.73
CA TRP A 142 -13.89 -18.58 3.49
C TRP A 142 -14.27 -17.14 3.08
N PRO A 143 -13.72 -16.09 3.74
CA PRO A 143 -13.96 -14.71 3.32
C PRO A 143 -13.23 -14.39 2.00
N PRO A 144 -13.91 -13.83 0.98
CA PRO A 144 -13.38 -13.66 -0.38
C PRO A 144 -12.04 -12.91 -0.53
N SER A 145 -11.65 -12.12 0.48
CA SER A 145 -10.65 -11.06 0.35
C SER A 145 -9.43 -11.21 1.27
N SER A 146 -9.32 -12.31 2.02
CA SER A 146 -8.28 -12.46 3.06
C SER A 146 -7.58 -13.83 3.00
N PRO A 147 -6.57 -14.00 2.11
CA PRO A 147 -5.82 -15.26 2.00
C PRO A 147 -4.97 -15.56 3.23
N ASP A 148 -4.58 -14.52 3.96
CA ASP A 148 -3.81 -14.54 5.18
C ASP A 148 -4.62 -15.05 6.38
N LEU A 149 -5.95 -15.01 6.33
CA LEU A 149 -6.81 -15.54 7.38
C LEU A 149 -7.12 -17.04 7.22
N ASN A 150 -6.41 -17.76 6.35
CA ASN A 150 -6.53 -19.20 6.25
C ASN A 150 -6.15 -19.87 7.60
N PRO A 151 -7.11 -20.49 8.32
CA PRO A 151 -6.77 -21.24 9.52
C PRO A 151 -5.85 -22.41 9.19
N CYS A 152 -5.91 -22.95 7.98
CA CYS A 152 -5.03 -24.00 7.50
C CYS A 152 -3.58 -23.48 7.39
N ASP A 153 -3.33 -22.26 6.89
CA ASP A 153 -1.96 -21.75 6.83
C ASP A 153 -1.43 -21.47 8.24
N TYR A 154 -2.18 -20.82 9.13
CA TYR A 154 -1.76 -20.59 10.52
C TYR A 154 -1.57 -21.89 11.33
N TYR A 155 -2.49 -22.86 11.19
CA TYR A 155 -2.39 -24.15 11.86
C TYR A 155 -1.22 -24.97 11.31
N LEU A 156 -1.05 -25.02 9.98
CA LEU A 156 0.06 -25.72 9.34
C LEU A 156 1.39 -25.11 9.78
N TRP A 157 1.48 -23.78 9.90
CA TRP A 157 2.66 -23.10 10.45
C TRP A 157 2.95 -23.53 11.89
N GLY A 158 1.96 -23.60 12.77
CA GLY A 158 2.14 -24.07 14.15
C GLY A 158 2.56 -25.54 14.24
N VAL A 159 1.99 -26.41 13.40
CA VAL A 159 2.36 -27.84 13.34
C VAL A 159 3.77 -28.02 12.76
N LEU A 160 4.11 -27.30 11.70
CA LEU A 160 5.47 -27.29 11.13
C LEU A 160 6.49 -26.77 12.13
N GLU A 161 6.18 -25.68 12.83
CA GLU A 161 7.04 -25.13 13.87
C GLU A 161 7.24 -26.11 15.02
N GLY A 162 6.18 -26.75 15.50
CA GLY A 162 6.27 -27.79 16.53
C GLY A 162 7.09 -29.01 16.09
N THR A 163 6.89 -29.50 14.87
CA THR A 163 7.62 -30.65 14.33
C THR A 163 9.09 -30.32 14.09
N LEU A 164 9.41 -29.18 13.49
CA LEU A 164 10.78 -28.72 13.29
C LEU A 164 11.49 -28.49 14.62
N THR A 165 10.82 -27.86 15.60
CA THR A 165 11.39 -27.62 16.93
C THR A 165 11.68 -28.95 17.63
N SER A 166 10.76 -29.91 17.59
CA SER A 166 10.95 -31.25 18.16
C SER A 166 12.11 -31.99 17.52
N VAL A 167 12.18 -32.01 16.17
CA VAL A 167 13.26 -32.68 15.42
C VAL A 167 14.60 -32.04 15.73
N LEU A 168 14.67 -30.70 15.75
CA LEU A 168 15.88 -29.96 16.08
C LEU A 168 16.32 -30.20 17.53
N THR A 169 15.40 -30.24 18.49
CA THR A 169 15.73 -30.58 19.89
C THR A 169 16.19 -32.03 20.07
N THR A 170 15.75 -32.95 19.22
CA THR A 170 16.15 -34.38 19.32
C THR A 170 17.49 -34.65 18.64
N LEU A 171 17.79 -33.93 17.56
CA LEU A 171 19.04 -34.07 16.79
C LEU A 171 20.17 -33.16 17.29
N TRP A 172 19.85 -32.12 18.06
CA TRP A 172 20.79 -31.17 18.65
C TRP A 172 20.68 -31.13 20.17
N THR A 173 20.84 -32.28 20.81
CA THR A 173 21.28 -32.37 22.22
C THR A 173 22.75 -32.77 22.22
N PRO A 174 23.67 -31.99 22.82
CA PRO A 174 25.09 -32.33 22.91
C PRO A 174 25.35 -33.58 23.77
#